data_AF-A0A2J6WMD2-F1
#
_entry.id   AF-A0A2J6WMD2-F1
#
_cell.length_a   1.000
_cell.length_b   1.000
_cell.length_c   1.000
_cell.angle_alpha   90.00
_cell.angle_beta   90.00
_cell.angle_gamma   90.00
#
_symmetry.space_group_name_H-M   'P 1'
#
loop_
_entity.id
_entity.type
_entity.pdbx_description
1 polymer ?
#
loop_
_entity_poly.entity_id
_entity_poly.type
_entity_poly.pdbx_seq_one_letter_code
_entity_poly.pdbx_strand_id
1 'polypeptide(L)' 'MDKEELKKQIYELIKQSTGKKKYKQMDVIKHFREKGVPDAETKAAIRELIDAGDLIYTYFGGSYIELGEKAKGA' A
#
# COMPACT_ATOMS: atom_id res chain seq x y z
N MET A 1 -3.88 2.59 15.64
CA MET A 1 -2.95 3.54 14.99
C MET A 1 -3.79 4.63 14.37
N ASP A 2 -3.27 5.86 14.22
CA ASP A 2 -4.02 6.88 13.48
C ASP A 2 -4.11 6.51 11.98
N LYS A 3 -5.21 6.89 11.33
CA LYS A 3 -5.52 6.54 9.94
C LYS A 3 -4.57 7.20 8.94
N GLU A 4 -4.20 8.46 9.14
CA GLU A 4 -3.24 9.16 8.27
C GLU A 4 -1.85 8.55 8.43
N GLU A 5 -1.47 8.21 9.67
CA GLU A 5 -0.22 7.50 9.96
C GLU A 5 -0.19 6.12 9.29
N LEU A 6 -1.32 5.40 9.25
CA LEU A 6 -1.43 4.12 8.53
C LEU A 6 -1.22 4.27 7.03
N LYS A 7 -1.87 5.25 6.41
CA LYS A 7 -1.66 5.52 4.98
C LYS A 7 -0.21 5.86 4.69
N LYS A 8 0.42 6.71 5.51
CA LYS A 8 1.83 7.07 5.36
C LYS A 8 2.74 5.85 5.43
N GLN A 9 2.58 4.99 6.45
CA GLN A 9 3.39 3.78 6.59
C GLN A 9 3.18 2.78 5.45
N ILE A 10 1.94 2.61 4.95
CA ILE A 10 1.66 1.76 3.79
C ILE A 10 2.36 2.30 2.55
N TYR A 11 2.24 3.60 2.29
CA TYR A 11 2.88 4.24 1.16
C TYR A 11 4.41 4.11 1.23
N GLU A 12 5.02 4.38 2.39
CA GLU A 12 6.46 4.23 2.59
C GLU A 12 6.94 2.79 2.38
N LEU A 13 6.18 1.79 2.86
CA LEU A 13 6.48 0.38 2.62
C LEU A 13 6.56 0.06 1.13
N ILE A 14 5.59 0.50 0.33
CA ILE A 14 5.58 0.27 -1.12
C ILE A 14 6.71 1.05 -1.79
N LYS A 15 6.92 2.31 -1.41
CA LYS A 15 7.99 3.17 -1.96
C LYS A 15 9.37 2.58 -1.74
N GLN A 16 9.70 2.15 -0.53
CA GLN A 16 11.01 1.57 -0.19
C GLN A 16 11.25 0.21 -0.84
N SER A 17 10.17 -0.49 -1.21
CA SER A 17 10.22 -1.82 -1.83
C SER A 17 10.27 -1.76 -3.36
N THR A 18 10.01 -0.58 -3.95
CA THR A 18 10.03 -0.38 -5.40
C THR A 18 11.38 -0.79 -5.98
N GLY A 19 11.36 -1.65 -7.01
CA GLY A 19 12.55 -2.21 -7.65
C GLY A 19 13.23 -3.36 -6.90
N LYS A 20 12.80 -3.70 -5.67
CA LYS A 20 13.36 -4.80 -4.87
C LYS A 20 12.38 -5.96 -4.67
N LYS A 21 11.15 -5.63 -4.30
CA LYS A 21 10.08 -6.61 -4.01
C LYS A 21 8.72 -6.01 -4.34
N LYS A 22 7.85 -6.83 -4.92
CA LYS A 22 6.43 -6.48 -5.10
C LYS A 22 5.61 -7.01 -3.94
N TYR A 23 4.66 -6.20 -3.47
CA TYR A 23 3.72 -6.58 -2.42
C TYR A 23 2.36 -6.86 -3.02
N LYS A 24 1.79 -8.04 -2.73
CA LYS A 24 0.35 -8.23 -2.91
C LYS A 24 -0.37 -7.51 -1.78
N GLN A 25 -1.63 -7.14 -2.00
CA GLN A 25 -2.48 -6.57 -0.95
C GLN A 25 -2.49 -7.43 0.32
N MET A 26 -2.54 -8.76 0.16
CA MET A 26 -2.52 -9.68 1.31
C MET A 26 -1.20 -9.66 2.08
N ASP A 27 -0.07 -9.34 1.43
CA ASP A 27 1.21 -9.21 2.11
C ASP A 27 1.25 -7.96 2.99
N VAL A 28 0.69 -6.85 2.49
CA VAL A 28 0.53 -5.60 3.26
C VAL A 28 -0.40 -5.82 4.46
N ILE A 29 -1.54 -6.49 4.25
CA ILE A 29 -2.48 -6.80 5.34
C ILE A 29 -1.81 -7.63 6.43
N LYS A 30 -1.08 -8.69 6.06
CA LYS A 30 -0.35 -9.53 7.03
C LYS A 30 0.69 -8.73 7.82
N HIS A 31 1.47 -7.90 7.13
CA HIS A 31 2.50 -7.04 7.74
C HIS A 31 1.92 -6.12 8.82
N PHE A 32 0.78 -5.49 8.56
CA PHE A 32 0.15 -4.59 9.53
C PHE A 32 -0.67 -5.33 10.61
N ARG A 33 -1.19 -6.52 10.31
CA ARG A 33 -1.80 -7.40 11.32
C ARG A 33 -0.81 -7.81 12.39
N GLU A 34 0.43 -8.14 12.01
CA GLU A 34 1.51 -8.46 12.96
C GLU A 34 1.86 -7.28 13.87
N LYS A 35 1.53 -6.06 13.46
CA LYS A 35 1.65 -4.83 14.26
C LYS A 35 0.39 -4.48 15.06
N GLY A 36 -0.60 -5.37 15.09
CA GLY A 36 -1.86 -5.17 15.81
C GLY A 36 -2.89 -4.27 15.09
N VAL A 37 -2.70 -3.97 13.80
CA VAL A 37 -3.67 -3.20 13.02
C VAL A 37 -4.75 -4.14 12.49
N PRO A 38 -6.04 -3.83 12.67
CA PRO A 38 -7.12 -4.61 12.07
C PRO A 38 -7.03 -4.66 10.54
N ASP A 39 -7.30 -5.82 9.96
CA ASP A 39 -7.32 -6.01 8.50
C ASP A 39 -8.22 -5.00 7.77
N ALA A 40 -9.38 -4.68 8.36
CA ALA A 40 -10.34 -3.76 7.78
C ALA A 40 -9.76 -2.33 7.64
N GLU A 41 -9.02 -1.87 8.64
CA GLU A 41 -8.35 -0.57 8.61
C GLU A 41 -7.26 -0.54 7.54
N THR A 42 -6.46 -1.60 7.45
CA THR A 42 -5.41 -1.71 6.42
C THR A 42 -6.01 -1.72 5.01
N LYS A 43 -7.11 -2.47 4.80
CA LYS A 43 -7.83 -2.49 3.52
C LYS A 43 -8.42 -1.13 3.15
N ALA A 44 -9.01 -0.42 4.11
CA ALA A 44 -9.56 0.91 3.90
C ALA A 44 -8.46 1.91 3.53
N ALA A 45 -7.33 1.90 4.26
CA ALA A 45 -6.20 2.77 3.98
C ALA A 45 -5.57 2.51 2.60
N ILE A 46 -5.41 1.24 2.19
CA ILE A 46 -4.98 0.89 0.83
C ILE A 46 -5.94 1.46 -0.20
N ARG A 47 -7.26 1.26 -0.01
CA ARG A 47 -8.27 1.77 -0.95
C ARG A 47 -8.20 3.29 -1.10
N GLU A 48 -8.07 4.03 0.00
CA GLU A 48 -7.94 5.48 -0.05
C GLU A 48 -6.69 5.95 -0.79
N LEU A 49 -5.55 5.27 -0.63
CA LEU A 49 -4.33 5.57 -1.37
C LEU A 49 -4.46 5.27 -2.87
N ILE A 50 -5.21 4.22 -3.23
CA ILE A 50 -5.53 3.89 -4.63
C ILE A 50 -6.47 4.96 -5.22
N ASP A 51 -7.54 5.30 -4.51
CA ASP A 51 -8.53 6.29 -4.93
C ASP A 51 -7.90 7.69 -5.06
N ALA A 52 -6.92 8.02 -4.20
CA ALA A 52 -6.14 9.24 -4.28
C ALA A 52 -5.12 9.26 -5.44
N GLY A 53 -4.81 8.10 -6.03
CA GLY A 53 -3.81 7.94 -7.09
C GLY A 53 -2.37 7.83 -6.60
N ASP A 54 -2.15 7.74 -5.29
CA ASP A 54 -0.81 7.58 -4.68
C ASP A 54 -0.25 6.17 -4.90
N LEU A 55 -1.14 5.18 -4.90
CA LEU A 55 -0.85 3.79 -5.22
C LEU A 55 -1.73 3.34 -6.40
N ILE A 56 -1.36 2.23 -7.03
CA ILE A 56 -2.17 1.54 -8.04
C ILE A 56 -2.14 0.03 -7.83
N TYR A 57 -3.18 -0.64 -8.34
CA TYR A 57 -3.11 -2.07 -8.60
C TYR A 57 -2.48 -2.30 -9.96
N THR A 58 -1.49 -3.18 -10.01
CA THR A 58 -0.99 -3.74 -11.26
C THR A 58 -1.33 -5.22 -11.32
N TYR A 59 -1.52 -5.70 -12.55
CA TYR A 59 -1.80 -7.11 -12.85
C TYR A 59 -0.66 -7.75 -13.66
N PHE A 60 0.42 -7.01 -13.94
CA PHE A 60 1.57 -7.53 -14.66
C PHE A 60 2.38 -8.50 -13.78
N GLY A 61 2.29 -9.79 -14.09
CA GLY A 61 2.93 -10.86 -13.32
C GLY A 61 2.21 -11.22 -12.01
N GLY A 62 0.99 -10.72 -11.79
CA GLY A 62 0.20 -10.96 -10.57
C GLY A 62 -0.45 -9.69 -10.01
N SER A 63 -1.28 -9.84 -8.98
CA SER A 63 -2.01 -8.73 -8.33
C SER A 63 -1.14 -8.03 -7.28
N TYR A 64 -0.44 -6.98 -7.69
CA TYR A 64 0.47 -6.23 -6.82
C TYR A 64 0.01 -4.80 -6.60
N ILE A 65 0.47 -4.20 -5.50
CA ILE A 65 0.36 -2.77 -5.22
C ILE A 65 1.69 -2.12 -5.63
N GLU A 66 1.60 -1.08 -6.46
CA GLU A 66 2.75 -0.28 -6.91
C GLU A 66 2.48 1.21 -6.71
N LEU A 67 3.52 2.04 -6.85
CA LEU A 67 3.38 3.50 -6.79
C LEU A 67 2.55 4.01 -7.98
N GLY A 68 1.57 4.86 -7.70
CA GLY A 68 0.74 5.51 -8.70
C GLY A 68 1.43 6.66 -9.42
N GLU A 69 0.78 7.18 -10.46
CA GLU A 69 1.37 8.22 -11.32
C GLU A 69 1.57 9.56 -10.60
N LYS A 70 0.78 9.87 -9.57
CA LYS A 70 1.02 11.05 -8.72
C LYS A 70 2.39 11.03 -8.06
N ALA A 71 2.91 9.85 -7.74
CA ALA A 71 4.25 9.70 -7.17
C ALA A 71 5.38 9.85 -8.22
N LYS A 72 5.05 9.80 -9.52
CA LYS A 72 6.00 9.91 -10.64
C LYS A 72 6.03 11.31 -11.26
N GLY A 73 5.15 12.23 -10.85
CA GLY A 73 4.93 13.53 -11.47
C GLY A 73 5.00 14.75 -10.55
N ALA A 74 5.73 14.67 -9.42
CA ALA A 74 6.04 15.81 -8.56
C ALA A 74 7.55 15.88 -8.27
#